data_AF-A0A958LG33-F1
#
_entry.id   AF-A0A958LG33-F1
#
_cell.length_a   1.000
_cell.length_b   1.000
_cell.length_c   1.000
_cell.angle_alpha   90.00
_cell.angle_beta   90.00
_cell.angle_gamma   90.00
#
_symmetry.space_group_name_H-M   'P 1'
#
loop_
_entity.id
_entity.type
_entity.pdbx_description
1 polymer ?
#
loop_
_entity_poly.entity_id
_entity_poly.type
_entity_poly.pdbx_seq_one_letter_code
_entity_poly.pdbx_strand_id
1 'polypeptide(L)' 'RLRNAPTELMKELGNAAGYQYPHDFPGAFVPERYLPDELGDLVVYQPSDRALDQQIAERLHAYRSRAREERSKK' A
#
# COMPACT_ATOMS: atom_id res chain seq x y z
N ARG A 1 5.38 -11.25 4.57
CA ARG A 1 6.04 -10.10 3.91
C ARG A 1 6.13 -8.88 4.83
N LEU A 2 5.03 -8.19 5.16
CA LEU A 2 5.04 -6.94 5.96
C LEU A 2 5.24 -7.13 7.48
N ARG A 3 6.01 -8.14 7.89
CA ARG A 3 6.30 -8.42 9.30
C ARG A 3 7.64 -7.80 9.68
N ASN A 4 7.78 -7.40 10.94
CA ASN A 4 9.07 -7.01 11.48
C ASN A 4 10.08 -8.18 11.40
N ALA A 5 11.35 -7.87 11.16
CA ALA A 5 12.43 -8.84 11.03
C ALA A 5 13.74 -8.36 11.73
N PRO A 6 13.72 -8.15 13.06
CA PRO A 6 14.87 -7.63 13.79
C PRO A 6 15.98 -8.67 14.01
N THR A 7 15.64 -9.97 14.02
CA THR A 7 16.61 -11.05 14.20
C THR A 7 16.94 -11.73 12.87
N GLU A 8 18.09 -12.40 12.80
CA GLU A 8 18.51 -13.17 11.62
C GLU A 8 17.52 -14.28 11.29
N LEU A 9 17.11 -15.07 12.29
CA LEU A 9 16.08 -16.11 12.13
C LEU A 9 14.79 -15.56 11.50
N MET A 10 14.34 -14.36 11.90
CA MET A 10 13.13 -13.78 11.32
C MET A 10 13.30 -13.41 9.85
N LYS A 11 14.49 -12.95 9.44
CA LYS A 11 14.81 -12.68 8.02
C LYS A 11 14.88 -13.97 7.22
N GLU A 12 15.50 -15.01 7.76
CA GLU A 12 15.58 -16.35 7.13
C GLU A 12 14.19 -16.96 6.92
N LEU A 13 13.27 -16.74 7.87
CA LEU A 13 11.85 -17.11 7.73
C LEU A 13 11.07 -16.24 6.73
N GLY A 14 11.72 -15.29 6.05
CA GLY A 14 11.12 -14.45 5.02
C GLY A 14 10.30 -13.27 5.57
N ASN A 15 10.44 -12.91 6.85
CA ASN A 15 9.86 -11.65 7.34
C ASN A 15 10.57 -10.47 6.68
N ALA A 16 9.82 -9.40 6.39
CA ALA A 16 10.26 -8.23 5.64
C ALA A 16 10.81 -8.48 4.22
N ALA A 17 10.90 -9.73 3.76
CA ALA A 17 11.49 -10.07 2.46
C ALA A 17 10.71 -9.42 1.30
N GLY A 18 11.37 -8.56 0.53
CA GLY A 18 10.75 -7.85 -0.59
C GLY A 18 9.75 -6.76 -0.17
N TYR A 19 9.82 -6.25 1.06
CA TYR A 19 9.15 -5.00 1.43
C TYR A 19 9.83 -3.82 0.72
N GLN A 20 9.04 -2.94 0.10
CA GLN A 20 9.52 -1.73 -0.54
C GLN A 20 9.28 -0.54 0.39
N TYR A 21 10.35 0.18 0.73
CA TYR A 21 10.25 1.37 1.57
C TYR A 21 9.72 2.56 0.74
N PRO A 22 8.51 3.09 1.00
CA PRO A 22 7.86 4.05 0.08
C PRO A 22 8.66 5.33 -0.16
N HIS A 23 9.46 5.77 0.81
CA HIS A 23 10.24 7.00 0.71
C HIS A 23 11.40 6.94 -0.30
N ASP A 24 11.80 5.74 -0.70
CA ASP A 24 12.84 5.56 -1.74
C ASP A 24 12.25 5.68 -3.16
N PHE A 25 10.92 5.81 -3.30
CA PHE A 25 10.22 5.85 -4.58
C PHE A 25 9.70 7.26 -4.92
N PRO A 26 9.57 7.62 -6.21
CA PRO A 26 9.03 8.89 -6.63
C PRO A 26 7.64 9.20 -6.04
N GLY A 27 7.49 10.38 -5.46
CA GLY A 27 6.25 10.79 -4.79
C GLY A 27 5.99 10.08 -3.45
N ALA A 28 7.03 9.44 -2.88
CA ALA A 28 6.98 8.70 -1.62
C ALA A 28 5.85 7.64 -1.58
N PHE A 29 5.61 6.99 -2.72
CA PHE A 29 4.51 6.05 -2.89
C PHE A 29 4.95 4.85 -3.73
N VAL A 30 4.58 3.66 -3.27
CA VAL A 30 4.78 2.40 -3.99
C VAL A 30 3.44 1.67 -4.11
N PRO A 31 3.03 1.21 -5.32
CA PRO A 31 1.80 0.47 -5.53
C PRO A 31 1.93 -0.97 -5.03
N GLU A 32 1.99 -1.13 -3.72
CA GLU A 32 2.23 -2.40 -3.03
C GLU A 32 0.94 -2.96 -2.39
N ARG A 33 0.84 -4.29 -2.26
CA ARG A 33 -0.28 -4.92 -1.54
C ARG A 33 -0.03 -4.86 -0.04
N TYR A 34 -0.82 -4.05 0.66
CA TYR A 34 -0.76 -3.84 2.11
C TYR A 34 -1.77 -4.66 2.90
N LEU A 35 -2.96 -4.88 2.34
CA LEU A 35 -3.96 -5.74 2.96
C LEU A 35 -3.60 -7.23 2.75
N PRO A 36 -3.93 -8.11 3.71
CA PRO A 36 -3.89 -9.55 3.52
C PRO A 36 -4.67 -9.99 2.27
N ASP A 37 -4.26 -11.09 1.67
CA ASP A 37 -4.86 -11.57 0.43
C ASP A 37 -6.36 -11.90 0.60
N GLU A 38 -6.72 -12.38 1.79
CA GLU A 38 -8.08 -12.74 2.20
C GLU A 38 -9.03 -11.54 2.27
N LEU A 39 -8.50 -10.33 2.49
CA LEU A 39 -9.29 -9.10 2.54
C LEU A 39 -9.42 -8.40 1.18
N GLY A 40 -8.73 -8.89 0.15
CA GLY A 40 -8.91 -8.38 -1.22
C GLY A 40 -8.74 -6.85 -1.32
N ASP A 41 -9.72 -6.20 -1.94
CA ASP A 41 -9.81 -4.75 -2.16
C ASP A 41 -10.75 -4.07 -1.15
N LEU A 42 -10.80 -4.54 0.10
CA LEU A 42 -11.65 -3.95 1.14
C LEU A 42 -11.39 -2.44 1.29
N VAL A 43 -12.46 -1.65 1.14
CA VAL A 43 -12.45 -0.20 1.35
C VAL A 43 -13.20 0.13 2.63
N VAL A 44 -12.46 0.56 3.67
CA VAL A 44 -13.04 0.94 4.97
C VAL A 44 -13.30 2.44 5.12
N TYR A 45 -12.63 3.27 4.31
CA TYR A 45 -12.74 4.73 4.37
C TYR A 45 -13.22 5.30 3.03
N GLN A 46 -14.31 6.07 3.12
CA GLN A 46 -14.93 6.85 2.06
C GLN A 46 -14.97 8.31 2.51
N PRO A 47 -14.20 9.21 1.86
CA PRO A 47 -14.23 10.64 2.18
C PRO A 47 -15.62 11.23 1.96
N SER A 48 -15.99 12.22 2.77
CA SER A 48 -17.21 13.00 2.57
C SER A 48 -17.02 14.14 1.56
N ASP A 49 -18.08 14.88 1.25
CA ASP A 49 -18.01 16.00 0.30
C ASP A 49 -17.52 17.32 0.93
N ARG A 50 -17.00 17.28 2.17
CA ARG A 50 -16.48 18.47 2.85
C ARG A 50 -15.13 18.89 2.25
N ALA A 51 -14.80 20.18 2.36
CA ALA A 51 -13.66 20.77 1.65
C ALA A 51 -12.31 20.04 1.84
N LEU A 52 -11.97 19.60 3.06
CA LEU A 52 -10.74 18.85 3.31
C LEU A 52 -10.80 17.43 2.72
N ASP A 53 -11.94 16.76 2.89
CA ASP A 53 -12.15 15.40 2.41
C ASP A 53 -12.13 15.31 0.88
N GLN A 54 -12.49 16.38 0.17
CA GLN A 54 -12.33 16.45 -1.29
C GLN A 54 -10.86 16.29 -1.71
N GLN A 55 -9.92 16.98 -1.05
CA GLN A 55 -8.49 16.84 -1.32
C GLN A 55 -7.99 15.43 -0.99
N ILE A 56 -8.51 14.83 0.08
CA ILE A 56 -8.21 13.45 0.46
C ILE A 56 -8.74 12.47 -0.60
N ALA A 57 -9.96 12.69 -1.11
CA ALA A 57 -10.58 11.88 -2.14
C ALA A 57 -9.78 11.89 -3.45
N GLU A 58 -9.34 13.06 -3.90
CA GLU A 58 -8.47 13.22 -5.07
C GLU A 58 -7.16 12.42 -4.91
N ARG A 59 -6.52 12.55 -3.75
CA ARG A 59 -5.27 11.84 -3.45
C ARG A 59 -5.48 10.32 -3.38
N LEU A 60 -6.55 9.87 -2.72
CA LEU A 60 -6.91 8.45 -2.66
C LEU A 60 -7.24 7.88 -4.05
N HIS A 61 -7.93 8.66 -4.89
CA HIS A 61 -8.20 8.26 -6.26
C HIS A 61 -6.89 8.04 -7.04
N ALA A 62 -5.95 8.98 -6.96
CA ALA A 62 -4.64 8.86 -7.61
C ALA A 62 -3.86 7.60 -7.14
N TYR A 63 -3.81 7.34 -5.83
CA TYR A 63 -3.14 6.17 -5.28
C TYR A 63 -3.82 4.85 -5.67
N ARG A 64 -5.16 4.80 -5.60
CA ARG A 64 -5.92 3.60 -5.96
C ARG A 64 -5.80 3.28 -7.46
N SER A 65 -5.77 4.28 -8.32
CA SER A 65 -5.58 4.08 -9.77
C SER A 65 -4.21 3.48 -10.08
N ARG A 66 -3.13 4.04 -9.52
CA ARG A 66 -1.78 3.48 -9.68
C ARG A 66 -1.67 2.05 -9.13
N ALA A 67 -2.29 1.78 -7.97
CA ALA A 67 -2.32 0.44 -7.39
C ALA A 67 -3.08 -0.57 -8.27
N ARG A 68 -4.16 -0.16 -8.93
CA ARG A 68 -4.88 -1.01 -9.90
C ARG A 68 -4.06 -1.28 -11.16
N GLU A 69 -3.43 -0.24 -11.72
CA GLU A 69 -2.57 -0.38 -12.89
C GLU A 69 -1.43 -1.37 -12.64
N GLU A 70 -0.78 -1.30 -11.48
CA GLU A 70 0.30 -2.22 -11.14
C GLU A 70 -0.19 -3.67 -11.00
N ARG A 71 -1.39 -3.87 -10.46
CA ARG A 71 -2.00 -5.20 -10.40
C ARG A 71 -2.33 -5.75 -11.78
N SER A 72 -2.79 -4.93 -12.71
CA SER A 72 -3.11 -5.37 -14.08
C SER A 72 -1.88 -5.76 -14.90
N LYS A 73 -0.69 -5.28 -14.52
CA LYS A 73 0.58 -5.64 -15.19
C LYS A 73 1.15 -6.98 -14.72
N LYS A 74 0.63 -7.52 -13.62
CA LYS A 74 1.17 -8.67 -12.91
C LYS A 74 0.30 -9.91 -13.12
#